data_AF-A0A3M2DPH0-F1
#
_entry.id   AF-A0A3M2DPH0-F1
#
_cell.length_a   1.000
_cell.length_b   1.000
_cell.length_c   1.000
_cell.angle_alpha   90.00
_cell.angle_beta   90.00
_cell.angle_gamma   90.00
#
_symmetry.space_group_name_H-M   'P 1'
#
loop_
_entity.id
_entity.type
_entity.pdbx_description
1 polymer ?
#
loop_
_entity_poly.entity_id
_entity_poly.type
_entity_poly.pdbx_seq_one_letter_code
_entity_poly.pdbx_strand_id
1 'polypeptide(L)'
;MRNRLLAAAAWATALASASVARAGPGARVARPDAPVSIADVKDKLVVLATDAGHYVVIEPFALGSEHFYFGDGKRLYRQRTFGGGRDGDKQFSRRFWSPRVDHVAEIGFRDGAWYVQCADRKTPLAVAPEPEAARVLDKATFYGPLWRRQAYHLSRDDRGRYYYVDRLRDEYGGKGFRLFVGFKGRMKLTKLVNVVSDSEGDIFATRRGDLRLVMGRDRKNATWHRGKKKVPLTTVPLVENLVLIYDELGVYDGQVLGTPCDYY
;
A
#
# COMPACT_ATOMS: atom_id res chain seq x y z
N MET A 1 17.81 33.04 -73.13
CA MET A 1 17.33 34.15 -72.27
C MET A 1 15.81 34.12 -72.23
N ARG A 2 15.20 33.69 -71.11
CA ARG A 2 13.94 34.22 -70.53
C ARG A 2 13.37 33.25 -69.48
N ASN A 3 13.41 33.77 -68.25
CA ASN A 3 12.74 33.34 -67.02
C ASN A 3 11.22 33.12 -67.22
N ARG A 4 10.70 32.01 -66.68
CA ARG A 4 9.88 31.85 -65.45
C ARG A 4 8.40 32.19 -65.63
N LEU A 5 7.54 31.22 -65.27
CA LEU A 5 6.39 31.37 -64.36
C LEU A 5 5.77 29.98 -64.16
N LEU A 6 6.11 29.31 -63.04
CA LEU A 6 5.33 28.19 -62.51
C LEU A 6 5.13 28.44 -61.01
N ALA A 7 3.86 28.36 -60.62
CA ALA A 7 3.32 28.75 -59.33
C ALA A 7 3.85 27.88 -58.19
N ALA A 8 4.22 28.52 -57.07
CA ALA A 8 4.55 27.85 -55.83
C ALA A 8 3.25 27.51 -55.08
N ALA A 9 2.93 26.22 -54.98
CA ALA A 9 1.93 25.72 -54.05
C ALA A 9 2.63 25.41 -52.71
N ALA A 10 2.46 26.29 -51.73
CA ALA A 10 2.94 26.08 -50.37
C ALA A 10 2.04 25.03 -49.68
N TRP A 11 2.55 23.82 -49.50
CA TRP A 11 1.96 22.84 -48.58
C TRP A 11 2.56 23.07 -47.20
N ALA A 12 1.79 23.73 -46.32
CA ALA A 12 2.09 23.81 -44.90
C ALA A 12 1.80 22.46 -44.25
N THR A 13 2.83 21.64 -44.04
CA THR A 13 2.76 20.45 -43.19
C THR A 13 2.72 20.89 -41.73
N ALA A 14 1.52 20.91 -41.15
CA ALA A 14 1.35 21.02 -39.72
C ALA A 14 1.93 19.77 -39.04
N LEU A 15 3.13 19.90 -38.48
CA LEU A 15 3.70 18.94 -37.53
C LEU A 15 2.83 18.98 -36.26
N ALA A 16 1.83 18.10 -36.21
CA ALA A 16 1.14 17.78 -34.97
C ALA A 16 2.13 17.07 -34.05
N SER A 17 2.75 17.83 -33.14
CA SER A 17 3.50 17.30 -32.01
C SER A 17 2.55 16.47 -31.15
N ALA A 18 2.51 15.16 -31.39
CA ALA A 18 1.83 14.22 -30.51
C ALA A 18 2.62 14.18 -29.19
N SER A 19 2.18 14.98 -28.22
CA SER A 19 2.60 14.84 -26.84
C SER A 19 2.19 13.44 -26.37
N VAL A 20 3.16 12.52 -26.32
CA VAL A 20 3.00 11.24 -25.65
C VAL A 20 2.86 11.54 -24.17
N ALA A 21 1.61 11.69 -23.71
CA ALA A 21 1.30 11.68 -22.29
C ALA A 21 1.75 10.33 -21.73
N ARG A 22 2.88 10.34 -21.02
CA ARG A 22 3.38 9.20 -20.26
C ARG A 22 2.43 9.00 -19.08
N ALA A 23 1.34 8.27 -19.30
CA ALA A 23 0.57 7.70 -18.20
C ALA A 23 1.45 6.62 -17.56
N GLY A 24 2.18 6.98 -16.50
CA GLY A 24 2.79 6.01 -15.61
C GLY A 24 1.68 5.11 -15.03
N PRO A 25 1.89 3.79 -14.90
CA PRO A 25 0.90 2.90 -14.32
C PRO A 25 0.93 3.02 -12.79
N GLY A 26 0.62 4.20 -12.26
CA GLY A 26 0.23 4.37 -10.87
C GLY A 26 -1.22 3.92 -10.74
N ALA A 27 -1.45 2.62 -10.54
CA ALA A 27 -2.79 2.13 -10.24
C ALA A 27 -3.29 2.85 -8.98
N ARG A 28 -4.31 3.70 -9.13
CA ARG A 28 -4.97 4.38 -8.02
C ARG A 28 -5.43 3.31 -7.02
N VAL A 29 -5.04 3.43 -5.76
CA VAL A 29 -5.44 2.48 -4.70
C VAL A 29 -6.96 2.34 -4.73
N ALA A 30 -7.45 1.11 -4.87
CA ALA A 30 -8.88 0.81 -4.81
C ALA A 30 -9.40 1.24 -3.43
N ARG A 31 -10.26 2.25 -3.40
CA ARG A 31 -10.72 2.90 -2.17
C ARG A 31 -11.66 1.97 -1.38
N PRO A 32 -11.72 2.11 -0.04
CA PRO A 32 -12.81 1.55 0.74
C PRO A 32 -14.17 2.05 0.24
N ASP A 33 -15.13 1.13 0.05
CA ASP A 33 -16.38 1.44 -0.66
C ASP A 33 -17.48 2.00 0.26
N ALA A 34 -17.41 1.78 1.57
CA ALA A 34 -18.44 2.21 2.53
C ALA A 34 -17.84 3.03 3.69
N PRO A 35 -18.46 4.17 4.04
CA PRO A 35 -18.16 4.89 5.26
C PRO A 35 -18.41 4.05 6.53
N VAL A 36 -17.67 4.33 7.58
CA VAL A 36 -17.83 3.77 8.92
C VAL A 36 -18.43 4.85 9.83
N SER A 37 -19.48 4.52 10.57
CA SER A 37 -20.04 5.44 11.56
C SER A 37 -19.12 5.52 12.79
N ILE A 38 -19.01 6.72 13.36
CA ILE A 38 -18.35 6.97 14.65
C ILE A 38 -19.34 7.46 15.72
N ALA A 39 -20.65 7.46 15.43
CA ALA A 39 -21.65 8.12 16.27
C ALA A 39 -21.60 7.67 17.75
N ASP A 40 -21.43 6.37 17.99
CA ASP A 40 -21.48 5.77 19.34
C ASP A 40 -20.20 5.98 20.18
N VAL A 41 -19.15 6.53 19.56
CA VAL A 41 -17.85 6.75 20.20
C VAL A 41 -17.34 8.18 20.03
N LYS A 42 -18.11 9.05 19.35
CA LYS A 42 -17.63 10.35 18.89
C LYS A 42 -17.12 11.23 20.03
N ASP A 43 -17.81 11.20 21.17
CA ASP A 43 -17.47 11.89 22.42
C ASP A 43 -16.21 11.34 23.11
N LYS A 44 -15.77 10.14 22.74
CA LYS A 44 -14.57 9.48 23.25
C LYS A 44 -13.35 9.66 22.34
N LEU A 45 -13.52 10.24 21.15
CA LEU A 45 -12.43 10.40 20.19
C LEU A 45 -11.58 11.62 20.50
N VAL A 46 -10.28 11.43 20.47
CA VAL A 46 -9.28 12.50 20.46
C VAL A 46 -8.81 12.73 19.03
N VAL A 47 -8.77 14.00 18.62
CA VAL A 47 -8.19 14.43 17.34
C VAL A 47 -6.81 15.02 17.59
N LEU A 48 -5.80 14.47 16.95
CA LEU A 48 -4.42 14.93 17.01
C LEU A 48 -4.04 15.51 15.65
N ALA A 49 -3.54 16.74 15.64
CA ALA A 49 -3.01 17.37 14.44
C ALA A 49 -1.57 16.93 14.18
N THR A 50 -1.22 16.78 12.91
CA THR A 50 0.16 16.57 12.47
C THR A 50 0.70 17.81 11.77
N ASP A 51 2.01 18.01 11.82
CA ASP A 51 2.68 19.13 11.12
C ASP A 51 2.52 19.04 9.59
N ALA A 52 2.18 17.86 9.07
CA ALA A 52 1.93 17.61 7.65
C ALA A 52 0.48 17.93 7.21
N GLY A 53 -0.33 18.60 8.03
CA GLY A 53 -1.73 18.93 7.71
C GLY A 53 -2.66 17.70 7.65
N HIS A 54 -2.28 16.63 8.34
CA HIS A 54 -3.10 15.43 8.52
C HIS A 54 -3.57 15.35 9.97
N TYR A 55 -4.47 14.40 10.22
CA TYR A 55 -5.03 14.16 11.54
C TYR A 55 -4.94 12.69 11.88
N VAL A 56 -4.63 12.41 13.14
CA VAL A 56 -4.97 11.14 13.78
C VAL A 56 -6.27 11.33 14.55
N VAL A 57 -7.21 10.39 14.41
CA VAL A 57 -8.40 10.33 15.25
C VAL A 57 -8.42 8.99 15.96
N ILE A 58 -8.48 9.01 17.29
CA ILE A 58 -8.28 7.80 18.10
C ILE A 58 -9.16 7.83 19.35
N GLU A 59 -9.79 6.72 19.68
CA GLU A 59 -10.36 6.50 21.02
C GLU A 59 -9.20 6.08 21.94
N PRO A 60 -8.69 6.90 22.87
CA PRO A 60 -7.56 6.49 23.72
C PRO A 60 -7.97 5.45 24.77
N PHE A 61 -6.99 4.73 25.32
CA PHE A 61 -7.12 3.77 26.44
C PHE A 61 -8.08 2.57 26.24
N ALA A 62 -8.91 2.56 25.20
CA ALA A 62 -9.74 1.42 24.81
C ALA A 62 -8.91 0.38 24.04
N LEU A 63 -8.23 -0.55 24.72
CA LEU A 63 -7.51 -1.63 24.06
C LEU A 63 -8.48 -2.49 23.23
N GLY A 64 -8.11 -2.77 21.98
CA GLY A 64 -8.96 -3.51 21.04
C GLY A 64 -10.02 -2.67 20.30
N SER A 65 -10.11 -1.36 20.59
CA SER A 65 -10.96 -0.47 19.78
C SER A 65 -10.46 -0.39 18.34
N GLU A 66 -11.38 -0.53 17.40
CA GLU A 66 -11.14 -0.33 15.97
C GLU A 66 -11.07 1.18 15.59
N HIS A 67 -11.34 2.07 16.55
CA HIS A 67 -11.34 3.52 16.31
C HIS A 67 -9.93 4.10 16.47
N PHE A 68 -9.14 3.88 15.44
CA PHE A 68 -7.88 4.57 15.17
C PHE A 68 -7.81 4.86 13.68
N TYR A 69 -7.83 6.13 13.31
CA TYR A 69 -7.87 6.60 11.93
C TYR A 69 -6.78 7.62 11.64
N PHE A 70 -6.39 7.72 10.38
CA PHE A 70 -5.45 8.73 9.90
C PHE A 70 -5.86 9.25 8.51
N GLY A 71 -5.62 10.54 8.24
CA GLY A 71 -5.88 11.14 6.93
C GLY A 71 -5.96 12.66 6.93
N ASP A 72 -6.51 13.24 5.87
CA ASP A 72 -6.41 14.68 5.52
C ASP A 72 -7.46 15.58 6.23
N GLY A 73 -8.18 15.05 7.21
CA GLY A 73 -9.26 15.77 7.93
C GLY A 73 -10.56 15.94 7.12
N LYS A 74 -10.60 15.45 5.87
CA LYS A 74 -11.83 15.24 5.10
C LYS A 74 -12.13 13.75 4.96
N ARG A 75 -11.09 12.93 4.86
CA ARG A 75 -11.16 11.48 4.73
C ARG A 75 -10.17 10.85 5.69
N LEU A 76 -10.69 9.95 6.52
CA LEU A 76 -9.93 9.30 7.57
C LEU A 76 -10.05 7.78 7.39
N TYR A 77 -8.91 7.10 7.34
CA TYR A 77 -8.84 5.66 7.09
C TYR A 77 -8.43 4.92 8.34
N ARG A 78 -9.16 3.86 8.68
CA ARG A 78 -8.84 3.02 9.83
C ARG A 78 -7.46 2.42 9.70
N GLN A 79 -6.65 2.55 10.74
CA GLN A 79 -5.34 1.96 10.85
C GLN A 79 -5.46 0.51 11.31
N ARG A 80 -4.53 -0.34 10.88
CA ARG A 80 -4.55 -1.77 11.22
C ARG A 80 -3.72 -2.00 12.47
N THR A 81 -4.38 -2.23 13.58
CA THR A 81 -3.75 -2.52 14.88
C THR A 81 -3.59 -4.01 15.11
N PHE A 82 -2.52 -4.43 15.77
CA PHE A 82 -2.29 -5.85 16.14
C PHE A 82 -1.73 -6.02 17.55
N GLY A 83 -1.63 -4.94 18.32
CA GLY A 83 -1.18 -4.98 19.71
C GLY A 83 -1.12 -3.60 20.32
N GLY A 84 -0.70 -3.57 21.58
CA GLY A 84 -0.63 -2.35 22.37
C GLY A 84 -0.60 -2.69 23.85
N GLY A 85 -0.41 -1.67 24.66
CA GLY A 85 -0.46 -1.78 26.11
C GLY A 85 -1.11 -0.55 26.72
N ARG A 86 -1.57 -0.67 27.96
CA ARG A 86 -1.99 0.48 28.76
C ARG A 86 -1.61 0.26 30.21
N ASP A 87 -1.41 1.35 30.91
CA ASP A 87 -1.32 1.38 32.37
C ASP A 87 -2.38 2.37 32.88
N GLY A 88 -3.51 1.79 33.32
CA GLY A 88 -4.73 2.53 33.64
C GLY A 88 -5.08 3.52 32.52
N ASP A 89 -5.22 4.78 32.94
CA ASP A 89 -5.46 5.94 32.07
C ASP A 89 -4.25 6.89 32.04
N LYS A 90 -3.07 6.44 32.48
CA LYS A 90 -1.85 7.26 32.55
C LYS A 90 -1.05 7.20 31.26
N GLN A 91 -0.96 6.03 30.67
CA GLN A 91 -0.23 5.80 29.43
C GLN A 91 -0.85 4.68 28.62
N PHE A 92 -0.74 4.78 27.31
CA PHE A 92 -1.09 3.69 26.41
C PHE A 92 -0.21 3.72 25.16
N SER A 93 -0.15 2.59 24.48
CA SER A 93 0.33 2.51 23.11
C SER A 93 -0.51 1.56 22.28
N ARG A 94 -0.56 1.81 20.97
CA ARG A 94 -1.12 0.92 19.95
C ARG A 94 -0.11 0.72 18.85
N ARG A 95 0.18 -0.54 18.58
CA ARG A 95 1.03 -0.96 17.47
C ARG A 95 0.19 -1.16 16.23
N PHE A 96 0.62 -0.58 15.12
CA PHE A 96 -0.08 -0.61 13.85
C PHE A 96 0.81 -0.94 12.67
N TRP A 97 0.17 -1.39 11.59
CA TRP A 97 0.82 -1.85 10.38
C TRP A 97 1.46 -0.68 9.65
N SER A 98 2.79 -0.72 9.53
CA SER A 98 3.56 0.21 8.72
C SER A 98 4.74 -0.52 8.05
N PRO A 99 4.52 -1.14 6.87
CA PRO A 99 5.49 -2.06 6.27
C PRO A 99 6.73 -1.37 5.70
N ARG A 100 6.76 -0.04 5.64
CA ARG A 100 7.87 0.77 5.14
C ARG A 100 8.90 1.15 6.21
N VAL A 101 8.56 0.98 7.50
CA VAL A 101 9.40 1.40 8.64
C VAL A 101 9.49 0.30 9.71
N ASP A 102 10.00 -0.87 9.33
CA ASP A 102 10.15 -2.05 10.22
C ASP A 102 8.85 -2.78 10.59
N HIS A 103 7.91 -2.87 9.64
CA HIS A 103 6.61 -3.57 9.75
C HIS A 103 5.58 -2.94 10.70
N VAL A 104 6.05 -2.40 11.82
CA VAL A 104 5.29 -2.01 12.99
C VAL A 104 5.67 -0.59 13.37
N ALA A 105 4.67 0.26 13.46
CA ALA A 105 4.80 1.58 14.06
C ALA A 105 3.92 1.65 15.32
N GLU A 106 4.13 2.66 16.14
CA GLU A 106 3.41 2.85 17.39
C GLU A 106 2.81 4.24 17.47
N ILE A 107 1.60 4.34 18.03
CA ILE A 107 1.03 5.60 18.50
C ILE A 107 0.72 5.45 19.98
N GLY A 108 0.95 6.49 20.77
CA GLY A 108 0.65 6.41 22.18
C GLY A 108 0.58 7.75 22.88
N PHE A 109 0.31 7.62 24.17
CA PHE A 109 0.31 8.70 25.14
C PHE A 109 1.19 8.26 26.32
N ARG A 110 2.19 9.07 26.67
CA ARG A 110 3.09 8.82 27.80
C ARG A 110 3.57 10.15 28.35
N ASP A 111 3.70 10.26 29.66
CA ASP A 111 4.20 11.45 30.37
C ASP A 111 3.44 12.74 29.99
N GLY A 112 2.11 12.63 29.80
CA GLY A 112 1.27 13.76 29.43
C GLY A 112 1.33 14.15 27.94
N ALA A 113 2.10 13.43 27.12
CA ALA A 113 2.33 13.79 25.73
C ALA A 113 1.91 12.68 24.74
N TRP A 114 1.34 13.11 23.61
CA TRP A 114 1.03 12.24 22.49
C TRP A 114 2.23 12.07 21.56
N TYR A 115 2.39 10.89 20.99
CA TYR A 115 3.45 10.62 20.02
C TYR A 115 3.03 9.59 18.98
N VAL A 116 3.67 9.67 17.82
CA VAL A 116 3.79 8.57 16.87
C VAL A 116 5.26 8.18 16.78
N GLN A 117 5.54 6.88 16.70
CA GLN A 117 6.86 6.33 16.51
C GLN A 117 6.89 5.50 15.22
N CYS A 118 7.75 5.91 14.30
CA CYS A 118 7.99 5.28 13.01
C CYS A 118 9.46 4.85 12.97
N ALA A 119 9.73 3.55 13.05
CA ALA A 119 11.07 3.01 13.31
C ALA A 119 11.73 3.66 14.56
N ASP A 120 12.89 4.29 14.38
CA ASP A 120 13.66 4.98 15.41
C ASP A 120 13.17 6.41 15.70
N ARG A 121 12.36 6.98 14.80
CA ARG A 121 11.85 8.34 14.91
C ARG A 121 10.59 8.39 15.77
N LYS A 122 10.65 9.16 16.86
CA LYS A 122 9.49 9.47 17.71
C LYS A 122 9.11 10.93 17.53
N THR A 123 7.92 11.17 17.00
CA THR A 123 7.39 12.50 16.71
C THR A 123 6.27 12.86 17.69
N PRO A 124 6.35 14.00 18.39
CA PRO A 124 5.26 14.47 19.23
C PRO A 124 4.04 14.85 18.39
N LEU A 125 2.84 14.67 18.94
CA LEU A 125 1.58 15.08 18.32
C LEU A 125 0.87 16.10 19.22
N ALA A 126 0.22 17.08 18.62
CA ALA A 126 -0.58 18.06 19.35
C ALA A 126 -2.07 17.66 19.32
N VAL A 127 -2.77 17.87 20.43
CA VAL A 127 -4.24 17.80 20.44
C VAL A 127 -4.76 18.96 19.60
N ALA A 128 -5.66 18.66 18.64
CA ALA A 128 -6.26 19.71 17.83
C ALA A 128 -7.13 20.63 18.71
N PRO A 129 -7.12 21.96 18.47
CA PRO A 129 -8.05 22.88 19.12
C PRO A 129 -9.51 22.43 18.96
N GLU A 130 -10.35 22.68 19.97
CA GLU A 130 -11.73 22.20 20.01
C GLU A 130 -12.55 22.50 18.74
N PRO A 131 -12.54 23.73 18.17
CA PRO A 131 -13.29 24.00 16.93
C PRO A 131 -12.79 23.19 15.73
N GLU A 132 -11.49 22.89 15.70
CA GLU A 132 -10.86 22.09 14.66
C GLU A 132 -11.18 20.61 14.83
N ALA A 133 -11.08 20.08 16.05
CA ALA A 133 -11.48 18.72 16.39
C ALA A 133 -12.95 18.46 16.03
N ALA A 134 -13.85 19.36 16.45
CA ALA A 134 -15.27 19.29 16.12
C ALA A 134 -15.49 19.28 14.60
N ARG A 135 -14.82 20.17 13.86
CA ARG A 135 -14.88 20.20 12.39
C ARG A 135 -14.47 18.86 11.76
N VAL A 136 -13.40 18.25 12.25
CA VAL A 136 -12.93 16.95 11.76
C VAL A 136 -13.95 15.86 12.06
N LEU A 137 -14.42 15.75 13.31
CA LEU A 137 -15.38 14.71 13.72
C LEU A 137 -16.75 14.85 13.04
N ASP A 138 -17.18 16.08 12.74
CA ASP A 138 -18.48 16.36 12.13
C ASP A 138 -18.49 16.20 10.61
N LYS A 139 -17.38 16.57 9.95
CA LYS A 139 -17.35 16.73 8.48
C LYS A 139 -16.49 15.70 7.77
N ALA A 140 -15.59 15.01 8.46
CA ALA A 140 -14.80 13.97 7.83
C ALA A 140 -15.64 12.74 7.52
N THR A 141 -15.31 12.06 6.42
CA THR A 141 -15.81 10.71 6.16
C THR A 141 -14.79 9.69 6.67
N PHE A 142 -15.24 8.81 7.55
CA PHE A 142 -14.43 7.73 8.10
C PHE A 142 -14.61 6.49 7.24
N TYR A 143 -13.52 5.76 7.00
CA TYR A 143 -13.50 4.56 6.19
C TYR A 143 -12.79 3.43 6.94
N GLY A 144 -13.03 2.20 6.48
CA GLY A 144 -12.15 1.08 6.81
C GLY A 144 -10.72 1.28 6.29
N PRO A 145 -9.83 0.29 6.47
CA PRO A 145 -8.44 0.42 6.06
C PRO A 145 -8.27 0.74 4.57
N LEU A 146 -7.48 1.76 4.27
CA LEU A 146 -7.19 2.17 2.89
C LEU A 146 -6.54 1.03 2.10
N TRP A 147 -5.54 0.39 2.71
CA TRP A 147 -4.79 -0.66 2.06
C TRP A 147 -5.47 -2.02 2.18
N ARG A 148 -5.95 -2.51 1.05
CA ARG A 148 -6.73 -3.76 0.94
C ARG A 148 -5.93 -4.99 0.52
N ARG A 149 -4.65 -4.81 0.19
CA ARG A 149 -3.80 -5.87 -0.34
C ARG A 149 -2.71 -6.28 0.64
N GLN A 150 -2.20 -7.49 0.49
CA GLN A 150 -1.09 -8.00 1.28
C GLN A 150 -0.16 -8.85 0.43
N ALA A 151 1.12 -8.85 0.81
CA ALA A 151 2.11 -9.76 0.29
C ALA A 151 1.67 -11.21 0.52
N TYR A 152 1.76 -12.03 -0.53
CA TYR A 152 1.40 -13.44 -0.48
C TYR A 152 2.62 -14.33 -0.61
N HIS A 153 3.52 -14.00 -1.54
CA HIS A 153 4.75 -14.72 -1.77
C HIS A 153 5.79 -13.84 -2.45
N LEU A 154 7.06 -14.09 -2.13
CA LEU A 154 8.21 -13.47 -2.79
C LEU A 154 9.26 -14.55 -3.04
N SER A 155 9.76 -14.60 -4.26
CA SER A 155 10.91 -15.43 -4.61
C SER A 155 11.80 -14.72 -5.62
N ARG A 156 13.04 -15.17 -5.76
CA ARG A 156 14.01 -14.65 -6.73
C ARG A 156 14.77 -15.76 -7.42
N ASP A 157 15.26 -15.51 -8.63
CA ASP A 157 16.26 -16.36 -9.27
C ASP A 157 17.70 -15.94 -8.89
N ASP A 158 18.67 -16.68 -9.41
CA ASP A 158 20.11 -16.46 -9.25
C ASP A 158 20.62 -15.19 -9.94
N ARG A 159 19.81 -14.58 -10.81
CA ARG A 159 20.11 -13.33 -11.52
C ARG A 159 19.51 -12.11 -10.83
N GLY A 160 18.85 -12.29 -9.68
CA GLY A 160 18.21 -11.21 -8.94
C GLY A 160 16.89 -10.75 -9.56
N ARG A 161 16.26 -11.58 -10.41
CA ARG A 161 14.89 -11.34 -10.87
C ARG A 161 13.90 -11.83 -9.81
N TYR A 162 13.01 -10.95 -9.39
CA TYR A 162 11.97 -11.24 -8.42
C TYR A 162 10.66 -11.69 -9.08
N TYR A 163 9.95 -12.53 -8.35
CA TYR A 163 8.60 -13.03 -8.62
C TYR A 163 7.79 -12.77 -7.37
N TYR A 164 6.95 -11.73 -7.41
CA TYR A 164 6.18 -11.27 -6.28
C TYR A 164 4.70 -11.49 -6.52
N VAL A 165 4.02 -12.10 -5.56
CA VAL A 165 2.57 -12.27 -5.56
C VAL A 165 1.99 -11.50 -4.40
N ASP A 166 0.97 -10.71 -4.70
CA ASP A 166 0.10 -10.11 -3.70
C ASP A 166 -1.35 -10.59 -3.89
N ARG A 167 -2.15 -10.44 -2.84
CA ARG A 167 -3.57 -10.78 -2.86
C ARG A 167 -4.40 -9.73 -2.15
N LEU A 168 -5.72 -9.78 -2.32
CA LEU A 168 -6.61 -9.10 -1.37
C LEU A 168 -6.39 -9.72 0.02
N ARG A 169 -6.48 -8.88 1.05
CA ARG A 169 -6.47 -9.37 2.43
C ARG A 169 -7.70 -10.24 2.70
N ASP A 170 -7.61 -11.04 3.76
CA ASP A 170 -8.58 -12.11 4.01
C ASP A 170 -9.97 -11.54 4.33
N GLU A 171 -10.03 -10.39 4.99
CA GLU A 171 -11.27 -9.62 5.23
C GLU A 171 -11.89 -9.03 3.94
N TYR A 172 -11.19 -9.10 2.81
CA TYR A 172 -11.70 -8.77 1.48
C TYR A 172 -11.76 -10.00 0.57
N GLY A 173 -11.86 -11.19 1.16
CA GLY A 173 -12.07 -12.46 0.48
C GLY A 173 -10.80 -13.25 0.15
N GLY A 174 -9.60 -12.74 0.46
CA GLY A 174 -8.34 -13.48 0.36
C GLY A 174 -7.94 -13.95 -1.06
N LYS A 175 -8.69 -13.54 -2.08
CA LYS A 175 -8.50 -13.88 -3.50
C LYS A 175 -8.01 -12.66 -4.30
N GLY A 176 -8.08 -12.73 -5.63
CA GLY A 176 -7.70 -11.63 -6.50
C GLY A 176 -6.18 -11.43 -6.57
N PHE A 177 -5.44 -12.52 -6.78
CA PHE A 177 -3.98 -12.52 -6.89
C PHE A 177 -3.47 -11.63 -8.02
N ARG A 178 -2.32 -10.99 -7.81
CA ARG A 178 -1.54 -10.38 -8.89
C ARG A 178 -0.12 -10.91 -8.83
N LEU A 179 0.45 -11.19 -9.99
CA LEU A 179 1.83 -11.61 -10.15
C LEU A 179 2.65 -10.47 -10.76
N PHE A 180 3.74 -10.11 -10.12
CA PHE A 180 4.71 -9.15 -10.60
C PHE A 180 6.05 -9.84 -10.85
N VAL A 181 6.69 -9.54 -11.97
CA VAL A 181 7.97 -10.15 -12.34
C VAL A 181 8.92 -9.07 -12.88
N GLY A 182 10.17 -9.06 -12.41
CA GLY A 182 11.14 -8.05 -12.81
C GLY A 182 12.34 -7.95 -11.88
N PHE A 183 13.14 -6.90 -12.03
CA PHE A 183 14.21 -6.56 -11.09
C PHE A 183 13.67 -5.56 -10.06
N LYS A 184 14.37 -5.38 -8.93
CA LYS A 184 14.13 -4.30 -7.96
C LYS A 184 13.93 -2.95 -8.69
N GLY A 185 12.91 -2.19 -8.27
CA GLY A 185 12.48 -0.92 -8.89
C GLY A 185 11.87 -1.02 -10.29
N ARG A 186 11.78 -2.21 -10.89
CA ARG A 186 11.34 -2.42 -12.29
C ARG A 186 10.42 -3.62 -12.44
N MET A 187 9.62 -3.89 -11.42
CA MET A 187 8.64 -4.97 -11.43
C MET A 187 7.50 -4.65 -12.40
N LYS A 188 7.03 -5.67 -13.13
CA LYS A 188 5.92 -5.53 -14.08
C LYS A 188 4.78 -6.47 -13.72
N LEU A 189 3.56 -5.92 -13.66
CA LEU A 189 2.35 -6.71 -13.52
C LEU A 189 2.24 -7.68 -14.71
N THR A 190 2.18 -8.97 -14.40
CA THR A 190 2.03 -10.04 -15.37
C THR A 190 0.60 -10.56 -15.31
N LYS A 191 -0.13 -10.44 -16.43
CA LYS A 191 -1.53 -10.85 -16.50
C LYS A 191 -1.66 -12.36 -16.29
N LEU A 192 -2.36 -12.73 -15.22
CA LEU A 192 -2.76 -14.10 -14.92
C LEU A 192 -3.88 -14.54 -15.85
N VAL A 193 -3.86 -15.80 -16.28
CA VAL A 193 -4.93 -16.46 -17.05
C VAL A 193 -5.62 -17.56 -16.26
N ASN A 194 -4.92 -18.16 -15.30
CA ASN A 194 -5.48 -19.15 -14.39
C ASN A 194 -4.71 -19.12 -13.06
N VAL A 195 -5.43 -19.44 -11.98
CA VAL A 195 -4.86 -19.67 -10.65
C VAL A 195 -5.44 -20.97 -10.13
N VAL A 196 -4.58 -21.93 -9.80
CA VAL A 196 -4.96 -23.18 -9.12
C VAL A 196 -4.43 -23.09 -7.70
N SER A 197 -5.26 -23.38 -6.71
CA SER A 197 -4.92 -23.38 -5.29
C SER A 197 -5.55 -24.61 -4.65
N ASP A 198 -4.73 -25.54 -4.16
CA ASP A 198 -5.16 -26.79 -3.53
C ASP A 198 -4.23 -27.18 -2.37
N SER A 199 -4.33 -28.40 -1.85
CA SER A 199 -3.53 -28.89 -0.72
C SER A 199 -2.02 -29.01 -1.02
N GLU A 200 -1.65 -29.00 -2.30
CA GLU A 200 -0.27 -29.14 -2.76
C GLU A 200 0.38 -27.78 -3.04
N GLY A 201 -0.43 -26.71 -3.10
CA GLY A 201 0.00 -25.33 -3.09
C GLY A 201 -0.69 -24.50 -4.16
N ASP A 202 0.01 -23.52 -4.74
CA ASP A 202 -0.57 -22.64 -5.75
C ASP A 202 0.21 -22.63 -7.07
N ILE A 203 -0.53 -22.50 -8.16
CA ILE A 203 -0.02 -22.37 -9.53
C ILE A 203 -0.59 -21.10 -10.15
N PHE A 204 0.29 -20.15 -10.50
CA PHE A 204 -0.08 -18.93 -11.23
C PHE A 204 0.30 -19.03 -12.70
N ALA A 205 -0.70 -19.18 -13.58
CA ALA A 205 -0.49 -19.29 -15.03
C ALA A 205 -0.66 -17.95 -15.74
N THR A 206 0.11 -17.70 -16.79
CA THR A 206 0.02 -16.46 -17.61
C THR A 206 -0.12 -16.75 -19.10
N ARG A 207 -0.61 -15.78 -19.88
CA ARG A 207 -0.96 -15.93 -21.31
C ARG A 207 0.22 -16.27 -22.22
N ARG A 208 1.46 -16.09 -21.77
CA ARG A 208 2.65 -16.47 -22.54
C ARG A 208 2.88 -17.99 -22.58
N GLY A 209 1.87 -18.82 -22.29
CA GLY A 209 1.84 -20.29 -22.48
C GLY A 209 2.74 -21.10 -21.55
N ASP A 210 3.77 -20.45 -21.02
CA ASP A 210 4.97 -21.11 -20.56
C ASP A 210 5.20 -20.94 -19.07
N LEU A 211 4.52 -19.97 -18.44
CA LEU A 211 4.93 -19.39 -17.17
C LEU A 211 4.03 -19.83 -16.02
N ARG A 212 4.59 -20.65 -15.13
CA ARG A 212 3.96 -21.15 -13.91
C ARG A 212 4.87 -20.87 -12.75
N LEU A 213 4.39 -20.11 -11.77
CA LEU A 213 4.98 -20.10 -10.43
C LEU A 213 4.27 -21.20 -9.65
N VAL A 214 4.97 -22.30 -9.39
CA VAL A 214 4.50 -23.39 -8.55
C VAL A 214 5.11 -23.20 -7.18
N MET A 215 4.28 -23.08 -6.16
CA MET A 215 4.70 -23.03 -4.76
C MET A 215 4.25 -24.30 -4.08
N GLY A 216 5.18 -25.07 -3.55
CA GLY A 216 4.83 -26.26 -2.75
C GLY A 216 4.09 -25.87 -1.47
N ARG A 217 3.49 -26.87 -0.81
CA ARG A 217 2.76 -26.72 0.47
C ARG A 217 3.53 -25.90 1.52
N ASP A 218 4.84 -26.11 1.63
CA ASP A 218 5.70 -25.41 2.58
C ASP A 218 6.10 -23.99 2.14
N ARG A 219 5.75 -23.60 0.92
CA ARG A 219 6.14 -22.36 0.23
C ARG A 219 7.66 -22.13 0.17
N LYS A 220 8.48 -23.13 0.51
CA LYS A 220 9.95 -23.09 0.43
C LYS A 220 10.44 -23.46 -0.96
N ASN A 221 9.66 -24.29 -1.66
CA ASN A 221 9.94 -24.71 -3.02
C ASN A 221 9.13 -23.89 -4.02
N ALA A 222 9.77 -22.91 -4.65
CA ALA A 222 9.19 -22.13 -5.73
C ALA A 222 9.92 -22.44 -7.05
N THR A 223 9.18 -22.66 -8.12
CA THR A 223 9.77 -22.85 -9.46
C THR A 223 9.06 -21.99 -10.49
N TRP A 224 9.85 -21.40 -11.38
CA TRP A 224 9.36 -20.71 -12.56
C TRP A 224 9.52 -21.58 -13.78
N HIS A 225 8.40 -21.94 -14.39
CA HIS A 225 8.40 -22.72 -15.63
C HIS A 225 8.44 -21.75 -16.80
N ARG A 226 9.13 -22.10 -17.89
CA ARG A 226 9.02 -21.45 -19.18
C ARG A 226 9.01 -22.53 -20.27
N GLY A 227 7.82 -23.02 -20.59
CA GLY A 227 7.64 -24.15 -21.51
C GLY A 227 8.23 -25.39 -20.87
N LYS A 228 9.26 -25.99 -21.49
CA LYS A 228 10.00 -27.13 -20.91
C LYS A 228 11.06 -26.73 -19.88
N LYS A 229 11.47 -25.46 -19.85
CA LYS A 229 12.52 -25.00 -18.92
C LYS A 229 11.94 -24.80 -17.53
N LYS A 230 12.60 -25.32 -16.51
CA LYS A 230 12.29 -25.03 -15.11
C LYS A 230 13.44 -24.23 -14.51
N VAL A 231 13.11 -23.14 -13.83
CA VAL A 231 14.06 -22.29 -13.10
C VAL A 231 13.71 -22.42 -11.62
N PRO A 232 14.58 -23.04 -10.79
CA PRO A 232 14.38 -23.04 -9.35
C PRO A 232 14.49 -21.60 -8.83
N LEU A 233 13.64 -21.26 -7.87
CA LEU A 233 13.63 -19.95 -7.24
C LEU A 233 13.96 -20.10 -5.75
N THR A 234 14.69 -19.13 -5.23
CA THR A 234 14.89 -18.97 -3.80
C THR A 234 13.70 -18.21 -3.22
N THR A 235 12.95 -18.83 -2.31
CA THR A 235 11.93 -18.13 -1.53
C THR A 235 12.59 -17.07 -0.65
N VAL A 236 12.01 -15.86 -0.64
CA VAL A 236 12.45 -14.75 0.18
C VAL A 236 11.41 -14.53 1.30
N PRO A 237 11.79 -14.57 2.59
CA PRO A 237 10.85 -14.39 3.70
C PRO A 237 10.15 -13.04 3.64
N LEU A 238 8.80 -13.02 3.74
CA LEU A 238 8.04 -11.79 3.56
C LEU A 238 8.26 -10.77 4.68
N VAL A 239 8.20 -11.22 5.94
CA VAL A 239 8.23 -10.34 7.13
C VAL A 239 9.55 -9.57 7.20
N GLU A 240 10.67 -10.27 7.00
CA GLU A 240 12.03 -9.69 6.99
C GLU A 240 12.27 -8.77 5.78
N ASN A 241 11.42 -8.82 4.75
CA ASN A 241 11.62 -8.12 3.49
C ASN A 241 10.44 -7.19 3.15
N LEU A 242 9.71 -6.71 4.15
CA LEU A 242 8.56 -5.82 3.92
C LEU A 242 8.98 -4.48 3.29
N VAL A 243 10.09 -3.89 3.74
CA VAL A 243 10.61 -2.65 3.11
C VAL A 243 10.95 -2.90 1.64
N LEU A 244 11.63 -4.01 1.33
CA LEU A 244 11.88 -4.43 -0.05
C LEU A 244 10.56 -4.51 -0.85
N ILE A 245 9.53 -5.15 -0.30
CA ILE A 245 8.24 -5.35 -0.98
C ILE A 245 7.48 -4.03 -1.19
N TYR A 246 7.40 -3.19 -0.16
CA TYR A 246 6.51 -2.04 -0.11
C TYR A 246 7.14 -0.72 -0.59
N ASP A 247 8.46 -0.70 -0.77
CA ASP A 247 9.21 0.49 -1.17
C ASP A 247 10.15 0.20 -2.36
N GLU A 248 10.93 -0.88 -2.30
CA GLU A 248 12.03 -1.06 -3.24
C GLU A 248 11.70 -1.82 -4.53
N LEU A 249 10.73 -2.74 -4.50
CA LEU A 249 10.35 -3.54 -5.67
C LEU A 249 9.71 -2.67 -6.77
N GLY A 250 9.20 -1.49 -6.44
CA GLY A 250 8.53 -0.62 -7.41
C GLY A 250 7.08 -0.97 -7.69
N VAL A 251 6.50 -1.95 -6.96
CA VAL A 251 5.13 -2.46 -7.20
C VAL A 251 4.07 -1.48 -6.73
N TYR A 252 4.40 -0.67 -5.73
CA TYR A 252 3.49 0.28 -5.07
C TYR A 252 3.97 1.73 -5.19
N ASP A 253 4.84 2.02 -6.16
CA ASP A 253 5.35 3.37 -6.39
C ASP A 253 4.21 4.37 -6.62
N GLY A 254 4.34 5.53 -5.98
CA GLY A 254 3.35 6.60 -6.02
C GLY A 254 2.05 6.30 -5.25
N GLN A 255 1.96 5.17 -4.54
CA GLN A 255 0.81 4.85 -3.70
C GLN A 255 1.14 5.15 -2.23
N VAL A 256 0.27 5.92 -1.59
CA VAL A 256 0.25 6.07 -0.12
C VAL A 256 -0.42 4.85 0.49
N LEU A 257 0.17 4.29 1.56
CA LEU A 257 -0.43 3.17 2.28
C LEU A 257 -1.51 3.66 3.26
N GLY A 258 -1.52 4.96 3.54
CA GLY A 258 -2.48 5.63 4.40
C GLY A 258 -2.12 5.51 5.88
N THR A 259 -0.83 5.35 6.19
CA THR A 259 -0.33 5.27 7.56
C THR A 259 0.33 6.59 7.96
N PRO A 260 0.36 6.96 9.25
CA PRO A 260 1.11 8.13 9.71
C PRO A 260 2.55 8.16 9.19
N CYS A 261 3.24 7.02 9.16
CA CYS A 261 4.63 6.91 8.74
C CYS A 261 4.87 7.09 7.23
N ASP A 262 3.82 7.27 6.41
CA ASP A 262 4.01 7.73 5.03
C ASP A 262 4.41 9.22 4.97
N TYR A 263 4.26 9.96 6.08
CA TYR A 263 4.45 11.42 6.17
C TYR A 263 5.46 11.85 7.23
N TYR A 264 6.01 10.89 7.99
CA TYR A 264 6.93 11.13 9.10
C TYR A 264 8.29 10.52 8.88
#